data_AF-A0A5E4I8Y2-F1
#
_entry.id   AF-A0A5E4I8Y2-F1
#
_cell.length_a   1.000
_cell.length_b   1.000
_cell.length_c   1.000
_cell.angle_alpha   90.00
_cell.angle_beta   90.00
_cell.angle_gamma   90.00
#
_symmetry.space_group_name_H-M   'P 1'
#
loop_
_entity.id
_entity.type
_entity.pdbx_description
1 polymer ?
#
loop_
_entity_poly.entity_id
_entity_poly.type
_entity_poly.pdbx_seq_one_letter_code
_entity_poly.pdbx_strand_id
1 'polypeptide(L)' 'MNSTVFDEWKIYAQKKMLKPRALDLESVKSNSRLKIIGITGVRRSGKSSILIMLQQKLEKEGESAAYVNL' A
#
# COMPACT_ATOMS: atom_id res chain seq x y z
N MET A 1 4.34 -22.09 -14.12
CA MET A 1 5.23 -21.32 -13.23
C MET A 1 4.44 -20.96 -11.99
N ASN A 2 4.86 -21.42 -10.81
CA ASN A 2 4.21 -21.07 -9.55
C ASN A 2 4.34 -19.56 -9.34
N SER A 3 3.24 -18.84 -9.59
CA SER A 3 3.07 -17.47 -9.11
C SER A 3 3.24 -17.50 -7.60
N THR A 4 4.22 -16.76 -7.06
CA THR A 4 4.37 -16.69 -5.61
C THR A 4 3.19 -15.89 -5.05
N VAL A 5 2.72 -16.21 -3.84
CA VAL A 5 1.56 -15.51 -3.22
C VAL A 5 1.75 -13.98 -3.20
N PHE A 6 3.00 -13.53 -3.10
CA PHE A 6 3.36 -12.11 -3.18
C PHE A 6 3.09 -11.49 -4.56
N ASP A 7 3.30 -12.23 -5.65
CA ASP A 7 3.02 -11.77 -7.01
C ASP A 7 1.51 -11.57 -7.20
N GLU A 8 0.69 -12.47 -6.68
CA GLU A 8 -0.77 -12.36 -6.75
C GLU A 8 -1.28 -11.10 -6.03
N TRP A 9 -0.76 -10.86 -4.83
CA TRP A 9 -1.09 -9.68 -4.05
C TRP A 9 -0.59 -8.38 -4.71
N LYS A 10 0.60 -8.41 -5.31
CA LYS A 10 1.14 -7.29 -6.08
C LYS A 10 0.26 -6.98 -7.29
N ILE A 11 -0.11 -7.98 -8.09
CA ILE A 11 -1.00 -7.84 -9.24
C ILE A 11 -2.36 -7.28 -8.80
N TYR A 12 -2.89 -7.76 -7.68
CA TYR A 12 -4.14 -7.24 -7.10
C TYR A 12 -4.04 -5.75 -6.77
N ALA A 13 -2.97 -5.32 -6.11
CA ALA A 13 -2.75 -3.93 -5.74
C ALA A 13 -2.62 -3.03 -6.98
N GLN A 14 -1.89 -3.47 -8.01
CA GLN A 14 -1.66 -2.71 -9.23
C GLN A 14 -2.92 -2.52 -10.07
N LYS A 15 -3.82 -3.52 -10.14
CA LYS A 15 -5.07 -3.44 -10.92
C LYS A 15 -6.08 -2.42 -10.37
N LYS A 16 -5.93 -1.97 -9.11
CA LYS A 16 -6.89 -1.07 -8.48
C LYS A 16 -6.62 0.38 -8.86
N MET A 17 -7.48 0.95 -9.70
CA MET A 17 -7.56 2.41 -9.88
C MET A 17 -8.25 3.02 -8.66
N LEU A 18 -7.48 3.66 -7.79
CA LEU A 18 -7.98 4.30 -6.58
C LEU A 18 -8.07 5.81 -6.77
N LYS A 19 -9.15 6.40 -6.24
CA LYS A 19 -9.26 7.86 -6.15
C LYS A 19 -8.28 8.38 -5.09
N PRO A 20 -7.68 9.57 -5.30
CA PRO A 20 -6.91 10.24 -4.27
C PRO A 20 -7.68 10.33 -2.95
N ARG A 21 -6.98 10.25 -1.83
CA ARG A 21 -7.57 10.40 -0.51
C ARG A 21 -6.88 11.48 0.29
N ALA A 22 -7.62 12.06 1.23
CA ALA A 22 -7.11 13.04 2.19
C ALA A 22 -6.25 12.36 3.26
N LEU A 23 -5.11 11.81 2.85
CA LEU A 23 -4.08 11.28 3.71
C LEU A 23 -2.72 11.62 3.09
N ASP A 24 -1.83 12.17 3.91
CA ASP A 24 -0.47 12.46 3.51
C ASP A 24 0.38 11.17 3.49
N LEU A 25 0.59 10.61 2.30
CA LEU A 25 1.42 9.42 2.10
C LEU A 25 2.93 9.71 2.26
N GLU A 26 3.37 10.96 2.10
CA GLU A 26 4.78 11.32 2.31
C GLU A 26 5.13 11.29 3.78
N SER A 27 4.27 11.84 4.63
CA SER A 27 4.43 11.74 6.08
C SER A 27 4.44 10.27 6.52
N VAL A 28 3.61 9.41 5.94
CA VAL A 28 3.66 7.96 6.21
C VAL A 28 5.01 7.37 5.79
N LYS A 29 5.49 7.61 4.57
CA LYS A 29 6.79 7.12 4.09
C LYS A 29 7.97 7.62 4.94
N SER A 30 7.96 8.89 5.32
CA SER A 30 9.03 9.52 6.11
C SER A 30 9.07 8.93 7.53
N ASN A 31 7.92 8.88 8.20
CA ASN A 31 7.82 8.31 9.54
C ASN A 31 8.17 6.82 9.58
N SER A 32 7.95 6.06 8.49
CA SER A 32 8.22 4.62 8.47
C SER A 32 9.71 4.28 8.54
N ARG A 33 10.58 5.25 8.28
CA ARG A 33 12.04 5.10 8.44
C ARG A 33 12.48 5.01 9.91
N LEU A 34 11.65 5.51 10.82
CA LEU A 34 11.97 5.57 12.26
C LEU A 34 11.11 4.61 13.10
N LYS A 35 9.92 4.23 12.61
CA LYS A 35 8.96 3.43 13.38
C LYS A 35 7.99 2.68 12.46
N ILE A 36 7.35 1.66 13.03
CA ILE A 36 6.20 1.00 12.38
C ILE A 36 5.00 1.96 12.42
N ILE A 37 4.24 2.03 11.32
CA ILE A 37 3.03 2.85 11.22
C ILE A 37 1.81 1.95 11.10
N GLY A 38 0.86 2.14 12.01
CA GLY A 38 -0.47 1.53 11.93
C GLY A 38 -1.48 2.48 11.30
N ILE A 39 -2.19 2.02 10.26
CA ILE A 39 -3.36 2.73 9.72
C ILE A 39 -4.62 2.08 10.29
N THR A 40 -5.31 2.79 11.19
CA THR A 40 -6.50 2.30 11.89
C THR A 40 -7.76 3.04 11.44
N GLY A 41 -8.93 2.56 11.87
CA GLY A 41 -10.22 3.18 11.57
C GLY A 41 -11.35 2.18 11.38
N VAL A 42 -12.57 2.70 11.23
CA VAL A 42 -13.81 1.90 11.18
C VAL A 42 -13.88 0.95 9.98
N ARG A 43 -14.75 -0.06 10.06
CA ARG A 43 -15.00 -1.00 8.95
C ARG A 43 -15.44 -0.22 7.70
N ARG A 44 -14.93 -0.61 6.52
CA ARG A 44 -15.19 0.04 5.21
C ARG A 44 -14.67 1.48 5.05
N SER A 45 -13.79 1.98 5.93
CA SER A 45 -13.17 3.31 5.76
C SER A 45 -12.10 3.40 4.66
N GLY A 46 -11.76 2.29 4.00
CA GLY A 46 -10.76 2.28 2.91
C GLY A 46 -9.30 2.14 3.35
N LYS A 47 -9.03 1.57 4.53
CA LYS A 47 -7.66 1.30 5.03
C LYS A 47 -6.80 0.52 4.03
N SER A 48 -7.33 -0.58 3.50
CA SER A 48 -6.61 -1.37 2.47
C SER A 48 -6.34 -0.55 1.20
N SER A 49 -7.27 0.34 0.82
CA SER A 49 -7.03 1.27 -0.30
C SER A 49 -5.87 2.21 -0.02
N ILE A 50 -5.70 2.68 1.21
CA ILE A 50 -4.55 3.51 1.59
C ILE A 50 -3.25 2.74 1.41
N LEU A 51 -3.19 1.49 1.90
CA LEU A 51 -2.00 0.63 1.75
C LEU A 51 -1.66 0.35 0.28
N ILE A 52 -2.67 0.12 -0.56
CA ILE A 52 -2.49 -0.06 -2.00
C ILE A 52 -1.97 1.23 -2.65
N MET A 53 -2.52 2.41 -2.31
CA MET A 53 -2.00 3.69 -2.83
C MET A 53 -0.55 3.93 -2.41
N LEU A 54 -0.19 3.61 -1.17
CA LEU A 54 1.19 3.71 -0.70
C LEU A 54 2.12 2.78 -1.49
N GLN A 55 1.70 1.53 -1.70
CA GLN A 55 2.48 0.58 -2.51
C GLN A 55 2.67 1.06 -3.95
N GLN A 56 1.60 1.53 -4.61
CA GLN A 56 1.68 2.07 -5.97
C GLN A 56 2.58 3.31 -6.05
N LYS A 57 2.59 4.16 -5.02
CA LYS A 57 3.46 5.33 -4.92
C LYS A 57 4.93 4.90 -4.80
N LEU A 58 5.23 3.97 -3.90
CA LEU A 58 6.58 3.45 -3.71
C LEU A 58 7.12 2.81 -5.00
N GLU A 59 6.30 2.01 -5.71
CA GLU A 59 6.70 1.46 -7.00
C GLU A 59 6.99 2.54 -8.06
N LYS A 60 6.17 3.59 -8.14
CA LYS A 60 6.41 4.72 -9.05
C LYS A 60 7.70 5.47 -8.74
N GLU A 61 8.16 5.43 -7.50
CA GLU A 61 9.41 6.03 -7.04
C GLU A 61 10.61 5.08 -7.20
N GLY A 62 10.41 3.86 -7.72
CA GLY A 62 11.45 2.84 -7.87
C GLY A 62 11.84 2.16 -6.56
N GLU A 63 11.05 2.33 -5.49
CA GLU A 63 11.29 1.69 -4.20
C GLU A 63 10.80 0.23 -4.21
N SER A 64 11.52 -0.65 -3.53
CA SER A 64 11.07 -2.03 -3.34
C SER A 64 9.97 -2.07 -2.28
N ALA A 65 8.76 -2.46 -2.68
CA ALA A 65 7.60 -2.58 -1.79
C ALA A 65 6.82 -3.87 -2.05
N ALA A 66 6.43 -4.54 -0.96
CA ALA A 66 5.55 -5.71 -0.98
C ALA A 66 4.19 -5.36 -0.37
N TYR A 67 3.11 -5.61 -1.10
CA TYR A 67 1.76 -5.58 -0.55
C TYR A 67 1.42 -6.97 -0.01
N VAL A 68 1.09 -7.05 1.27
CA VAL A 68 0.74 -8.31 1.96
C VAL A 68 -0.74 -8.28 2.32
N ASN A 69 -1.49 -9.28 1.86
CA ASN A 69 -2.94 -9.38 2.01
C ASN A 69 -3.33 -10.74 2.61
N LEU A 70 -3.21 -10.84 3.93
CA LEU A 70 -3.57 -12.02 4.73
C LEU A 70 -5.07 -12.09 5.05
#